data_AF-A0A1J5J8J1-F1
#
_entry.id   AF-A0A1J5J8J1-F1
#
_cell.length_a   1.000
_cell.length_b   1.000
_cell.length_c   1.000
_cell.angle_alpha   90.00
_cell.angle_beta   90.00
_cell.angle_gamma   90.00
#
_symmetry.space_group_name_H-M   'P 1'
#
loop_
_entity.id
_entity.type
_entity.pdbx_description
1 polymer ?
#
loop_
_entity_poly.entity_id
_entity_poly.type
_entity_poly.pdbx_seq_one_letter_code
_entity_poly.pdbx_strand_id
1 'polypeptide(L)'
;METEEGSIKIELYPDVAPNTVANFKALTASGFYDGLGFHRVIPGFMAQGGCPRGDGTGGPGYKVKAEFNKIKHERGILSMARSSDPDSAGSQFFICYAAHPHLDQQYTVFGKVTEGMDVVDNIVNGTGITKVSVLP
;
A
#
# COMPACT_ATOMS: atom_id res chain seq x y z
N MET A 1 5.27 9.58 2.67
CA MET A 1 3.80 9.63 2.63
C MET A 1 3.37 10.43 3.82
N GLU A 2 2.69 11.55 3.58
CA GLU A 2 2.12 12.40 4.60
C GLU A 2 0.66 12.00 4.80
N THR A 3 0.25 11.86 6.06
CA THR A 3 -1.12 11.54 6.46
C THR A 3 -1.58 12.57 7.50
N GLU A 4 -2.86 12.53 7.87
CA GLU A 4 -3.38 13.36 8.96
C GLU A 4 -2.73 13.03 10.32
N GLU A 5 -2.21 11.81 10.49
CA GLU A 5 -1.54 11.35 11.71
C GLU A 5 -0.02 11.62 11.71
N GLY A 6 0.55 12.05 10.58
CA GLY A 6 1.97 12.33 10.43
C GLY A 6 2.64 11.69 9.21
N SER A 7 3.97 11.71 9.22
CA SER A 7 4.81 11.28 8.10
C SER A 7 5.25 9.82 8.21
N ILE A 8 5.17 9.10 7.09
CA ILE A 8 5.60 7.71 6.94
C ILE A 8 6.63 7.63 5.81
N LYS A 9 7.82 7.08 6.07
CA LYS A 9 8.81 6.78 5.02
C LYS A 9 8.75 5.31 4.65
N ILE A 10 8.80 5.06 3.35
CA ILE A 10 8.64 3.74 2.76
C ILE A 10 9.81 3.51 1.79
N GLU A 11 10.53 2.42 1.99
CA GLU A 11 11.47 1.88 1.02
C GLU A 11 10.72 0.99 0.02
N LEU A 12 11.00 1.15 -1.28
CA LEU A 12 10.38 0.37 -2.35
C LEU A 12 11.36 -0.70 -2.87
N TYR A 13 10.83 -1.84 -3.32
CA TYR A 13 11.62 -3.01 -3.73
C TYR A 13 11.54 -3.29 -5.24
N PRO A 14 12.17 -2.47 -6.11
CA PRO A 14 12.08 -2.63 -7.56
C PRO A 14 12.70 -3.95 -8.06
N ASP A 15 13.62 -4.55 -7.32
CA ASP A 15 14.28 -5.80 -7.72
C ASP A 15 13.36 -7.03 -7.68
N VAL A 16 12.31 -6.99 -6.85
CA VAL A 16 11.37 -8.12 -6.67
C VAL A 16 9.98 -7.85 -7.24
N ALA A 17 9.60 -6.57 -7.38
CA ALA A 17 8.30 -6.17 -7.91
C ALA A 17 8.43 -4.93 -8.82
N PRO A 18 9.19 -5.02 -9.93
CA PRO A 18 9.54 -3.87 -10.76
C PRO A 18 8.32 -3.17 -11.36
N ASN A 19 7.32 -3.90 -11.85
CA ASN A 19 6.14 -3.30 -12.48
C ASN A 19 5.24 -2.64 -11.43
N THR A 20 5.11 -3.27 -10.25
CA THR A 20 4.35 -2.73 -9.13
C THR A 20 4.96 -1.44 -8.61
N VAL A 21 6.29 -1.41 -8.42
CA VAL A 21 7.01 -0.21 -8.01
C VAL A 21 6.90 0.90 -9.05
N ALA A 22 7.05 0.57 -10.35
CA ALA A 22 6.88 1.54 -11.42
C ALA A 22 5.47 2.14 -11.44
N ASN A 23 4.44 1.30 -11.30
CA ASN A 23 3.04 1.74 -11.18
C ASN A 23 2.82 2.66 -9.98
N PHE A 24 3.29 2.25 -8.79
CA PHE A 24 3.13 3.06 -7.57
C PHE A 24 3.83 4.43 -7.69
N LYS A 25 5.04 4.45 -8.27
CA LYS A 25 5.76 5.71 -8.54
C LYS A 25 5.04 6.58 -9.56
N ALA A 26 4.51 6.01 -10.65
CA ALA A 26 3.77 6.75 -11.66
C ALA A 26 2.49 7.39 -11.09
N LEU A 27 1.71 6.62 -10.33
CA LEU A 27 0.51 7.12 -9.63
C LEU A 27 0.87 8.23 -8.64
N THR A 28 1.93 8.04 -7.85
CA THR A 28 2.45 9.06 -6.94
C THR A 28 2.85 10.34 -7.68
N ALA A 29 3.59 10.24 -8.77
CA ALA A 29 4.03 11.39 -9.57
C ALA A 29 2.87 12.18 -10.19
N SER A 30 1.74 11.51 -10.46
CA SER A 30 0.51 12.15 -10.94
C SER A 30 -0.36 12.76 -9.84
N GLY A 31 0.03 12.64 -8.56
CA GLY A 31 -0.77 13.08 -7.42
C GLY A 31 -1.98 12.19 -7.14
N PHE A 32 -2.03 10.97 -7.68
CA PHE A 32 -3.21 10.10 -7.61
C PHE A 32 -3.64 9.77 -6.18
N TYR A 33 -2.67 9.63 -5.26
CA TYR A 33 -2.93 9.25 -3.87
C TYR A 33 -3.28 10.45 -2.97
N ASP A 34 -3.05 11.68 -3.43
CA ASP A 34 -3.26 12.88 -2.63
C ASP A 34 -4.77 13.08 -2.40
N GLY A 35 -5.18 13.22 -1.14
CA GLY A 35 -6.57 13.32 -0.73
C GLY A 35 -7.33 11.99 -0.68
N LEU A 36 -6.70 10.85 -1.01
CA LEU A 36 -7.29 9.53 -0.76
C LEU A 36 -7.17 9.16 0.71
N GLY A 37 -7.82 8.07 1.13
CA GLY A 37 -7.80 7.64 2.53
C GLY A 37 -7.58 6.15 2.73
N PHE A 38 -7.32 5.80 3.98
CA PHE A 38 -7.34 4.42 4.46
C PHE A 38 -8.79 4.00 4.73
N HIS A 39 -9.40 3.33 3.76
CA HIS A 39 -10.83 2.97 3.81
C HIS A 39 -11.10 1.67 4.55
N ARG A 40 -10.07 0.85 4.78
CA ARG A 40 -10.19 -0.43 5.49
C ARG A 40 -9.00 -0.66 6.38
N VAL A 41 -9.20 -0.46 7.67
CA VAL A 41 -8.21 -0.63 8.74
C VAL A 41 -8.74 -1.67 9.70
N ILE A 42 -7.94 -2.70 9.95
CA ILE A 42 -8.25 -3.76 10.90
C ILE A 42 -7.11 -3.78 11.92
N PRO A 43 -7.36 -3.33 13.17
CA PRO A 43 -6.35 -3.31 14.22
C PRO A 43 -5.66 -4.67 14.38
N GLY A 44 -4.33 -4.64 14.46
CA GLY A 44 -3.50 -5.85 14.56
C GLY A 44 -3.36 -6.66 13.26
N PHE A 45 -4.02 -6.24 12.17
CA PHE A 45 -3.89 -6.86 10.86
C PHE A 45 -3.23 -5.92 9.84
N MET A 46 -3.98 -4.97 9.28
CA MET A 46 -3.44 -4.04 8.28
C MET A 46 -4.22 -2.72 8.18
N ALA A 47 -3.60 -1.74 7.54
CA ALA A 47 -4.24 -0.53 7.05
C ALA A 47 -4.22 -0.52 5.52
N GLN A 48 -5.39 -0.56 4.88
CA GLN A 48 -5.56 -0.57 3.43
C GLN A 48 -6.05 0.79 2.92
N GLY A 49 -5.35 1.33 1.92
CA GLY A 49 -5.58 2.64 1.33
C GLY A 49 -5.50 2.64 -0.20
N GLY A 50 -5.49 3.82 -0.81
CA GLY A 50 -5.31 3.99 -2.26
C GLY A 50 -6.55 3.68 -3.11
N CYS A 51 -7.75 3.73 -2.52
CA CYS A 51 -9.02 3.58 -3.24
C CYS A 51 -9.61 4.96 -3.58
N PRO A 52 -9.71 5.35 -4.86
CA PRO A 52 -10.27 6.66 -5.25
C PRO A 52 -11.74 6.85 -4.91
N ARG A 53 -12.49 5.75 -4.77
CA ARG A 53 -13.90 5.78 -4.34
C ARG A 53 -14.11 5.69 -2.84
N GLY A 54 -13.06 5.36 -2.07
CA GLY A 54 -13.16 5.14 -0.62
C GLY A 54 -13.99 3.91 -0.19
N ASP A 55 -14.56 3.14 -1.12
CA ASP A 55 -15.45 2.00 -0.82
C ASP A 55 -14.79 0.62 -1.05
N GLY A 56 -13.50 0.60 -1.37
CA GLY A 56 -12.73 -0.62 -1.67
C GLY A 56 -12.87 -1.15 -3.10
N THR A 57 -13.65 -0.52 -3.96
CA THR A 57 -13.89 -0.99 -5.33
C THR A 57 -13.25 -0.13 -6.43
N GLY A 58 -12.69 1.03 -6.08
CA GLY A 58 -12.02 1.94 -7.01
C GLY A 58 -10.57 1.54 -7.35
N GLY A 59 -10.05 2.05 -8.47
CA GLY A 59 -8.67 1.86 -8.92
C GLY A 59 -8.28 2.86 -10.01
N PRO A 60 -7.09 2.73 -10.63
CA PRO A 60 -6.53 3.72 -11.55
C PRO A 60 -7.05 3.57 -13.00
N GLY A 61 -8.06 2.73 -13.23
CA GLY A 61 -8.59 2.42 -14.56
C GLY A 61 -7.87 1.31 -15.31
N TYR A 62 -6.81 0.74 -14.72
CA TYR A 62 -6.06 -0.40 -15.26
C TYR A 62 -5.57 -1.32 -14.12
N LYS A 63 -4.98 -2.45 -14.51
CA LYS A 63 -4.48 -3.48 -13.59
C LYS A 63 -2.97 -3.70 -13.77
N VAL A 64 -2.32 -4.19 -12.72
CA VAL A 64 -0.93 -4.64 -12.70
C VAL A 64 -0.90 -6.13 -12.37
N LYS A 65 -0.13 -6.90 -13.13
CA LYS A 65 0.03 -8.35 -12.90
C LYS A 65 0.72 -8.63 -11.57
N ALA A 66 0.39 -9.77 -10.97
CA ALA A 66 1.03 -10.21 -9.73
C ALA A 66 2.53 -10.44 -9.92
N GLU A 67 3.32 -9.99 -8.94
CA GLU A 67 4.78 -10.20 -8.83
C GLU A 67 5.07 -10.85 -7.47
N PHE A 68 4.44 -12.00 -7.22
CA PHE A 68 4.59 -12.73 -5.96
C PHE A 68 6.07 -13.06 -5.71
N ASN A 69 6.53 -12.81 -4.48
CA ASN A 69 7.92 -12.95 -4.10
C ASN A 69 8.07 -13.56 -2.71
N LYS A 70 9.32 -13.84 -2.30
CA LYS A 70 9.65 -14.56 -1.07
C LYS A 70 9.63 -13.68 0.19
N ILE A 71 9.43 -12.37 0.05
CA ILE A 71 9.39 -11.45 1.19
C ILE A 71 8.16 -11.78 2.03
N LYS A 72 8.38 -11.88 3.33
CA LYS A 72 7.36 -12.24 4.32
C LYS A 72 6.53 -11.03 4.69
N HIS A 73 5.23 -11.21 4.90
CA HIS A 73 4.34 -10.13 5.37
C HIS A 73 4.54 -9.89 6.87
N GLU A 74 5.69 -9.31 7.22
CA GLU A 74 6.02 -8.85 8.56
C GLU A 74 5.44 -7.45 8.83
N ARG A 75 5.55 -6.98 10.08
CA ARG A 75 5.17 -5.63 10.47
C ARG A 75 5.86 -4.57 9.59
N GLY A 76 5.06 -3.63 9.09
CA GLY A 76 5.49 -2.53 8.22
C GLY A 76 5.60 -2.89 6.73
N ILE A 77 5.34 -4.14 6.33
CA ILE A 77 5.39 -4.53 4.92
C ILE A 77 4.23 -3.89 4.15
N LEU A 78 4.59 -3.30 3.01
CA LEU A 78 3.70 -2.70 2.04
C LEU A 78 3.46 -3.68 0.87
N SER A 79 2.20 -3.97 0.58
CA SER A 79 1.80 -4.97 -0.41
C SER A 79 0.55 -4.52 -1.18
N MET A 80 0.40 -4.97 -2.43
CA MET A 80 -0.72 -4.58 -3.27
C MET A 80 -2.01 -5.29 -2.86
N ALA A 81 -3.10 -4.55 -2.69
CA ALA A 81 -4.41 -5.15 -2.55
C ALA A 81 -4.94 -5.63 -3.90
N ARG A 82 -5.71 -6.72 -3.89
CA ARG A 82 -6.35 -7.32 -5.06
C ARG A 82 -7.68 -7.97 -4.70
N SER A 83 -8.50 -8.23 -5.71
CA SER A 83 -9.66 -9.11 -5.59
C SER A 83 -9.24 -10.60 -5.61
N SER A 84 -10.19 -11.50 -5.85
CA SER A 84 -9.91 -12.94 -6.01
C SER A 84 -9.01 -13.24 -7.21
N ASP A 85 -9.05 -12.42 -8.26
CA ASP A 85 -8.15 -12.50 -9.41
C ASP A 85 -6.74 -12.04 -9.01
N PRO A 86 -5.70 -12.91 -9.10
CA PRO A 86 -4.32 -12.56 -8.78
C PRO A 86 -3.81 -11.31 -9.50
N ASP A 87 -4.24 -11.10 -10.76
CA ASP A 87 -3.78 -10.00 -11.61
C ASP A 87 -4.72 -8.78 -11.56
N SER A 88 -5.52 -8.64 -10.49
CA SER A 88 -6.48 -7.55 -10.34
C SER A 88 -5.99 -6.35 -9.52
N ALA A 89 -4.74 -6.36 -9.08
CA ALA A 89 -4.15 -5.22 -8.38
C ALA A 89 -4.15 -3.97 -9.29
N GLY A 90 -4.29 -2.80 -8.68
CA GLY A 90 -4.33 -1.50 -9.39
C GLY A 90 -3.59 -0.43 -8.61
N SER A 91 -4.31 0.33 -7.79
CA SER A 91 -3.77 1.40 -6.94
C SER A 91 -3.84 1.11 -5.45
N GLN A 92 -4.73 0.19 -5.04
CA GLN A 92 -4.91 -0.08 -3.62
C GLN A 92 -3.73 -0.86 -3.05
N PHE A 93 -3.30 -0.47 -1.85
CA PHE A 93 -2.20 -1.09 -1.12
C PHE A 93 -2.59 -1.28 0.34
N PHE A 94 -1.83 -2.10 1.08
CA PHE A 94 -1.97 -2.22 2.51
C PHE A 94 -0.62 -2.28 3.23
N ILE A 95 -0.58 -1.79 4.47
CA ILE A 95 0.57 -1.85 5.38
C ILE A 95 0.24 -2.82 6.52
N CYS A 96 1.10 -3.79 6.78
CA CYS A 96 0.88 -4.79 7.83
C CYS A 96 1.19 -4.24 9.24
N TYR A 97 0.29 -4.46 10.20
CA TYR A 97 0.52 -4.12 11.61
C TYR A 97 1.33 -5.17 12.36
N ALA A 98 1.28 -6.42 11.91
CA ALA A 98 1.97 -7.56 12.50
C ALA A 98 2.37 -8.56 11.41
N ALA A 99 2.95 -9.69 11.82
CA ALA A 99 3.27 -10.78 10.90
C ALA A 99 2.01 -11.55 10.47
N HIS A 100 1.82 -11.74 9.17
CA HIS A 100 0.69 -12.46 8.58
C HIS A 100 1.14 -13.49 7.54
N PRO A 101 1.68 -14.65 7.95
CA PRO A 101 2.22 -15.66 7.03
C PRO A 101 1.21 -16.21 6.02
N HIS A 102 -0.10 -16.11 6.30
CA HIS A 102 -1.16 -16.52 5.37
C HIS A 102 -1.26 -15.63 4.12
N LEU A 103 -0.61 -14.45 4.11
CA LEU A 103 -0.52 -13.56 2.95
C LEU A 103 0.72 -13.84 2.08
N ASP A 104 1.70 -14.59 2.59
CA ASP A 104 2.96 -14.85 1.90
C ASP A 104 2.74 -15.54 0.54
N GLN A 105 3.39 -15.02 -0.50
CA GLN A 105 3.23 -15.48 -1.90
C GLN A 105 1.78 -15.44 -2.43
N GLN A 106 0.86 -14.79 -1.71
CA GLN A 106 -0.53 -14.54 -2.15
C GLN A 106 -0.75 -13.09 -2.57
N TYR A 107 0.10 -12.17 -2.12
CA TYR A 107 0.07 -10.74 -2.42
C TYR A 107 1.47 -10.25 -2.81
N THR A 108 1.51 -9.26 -3.71
CA THR A 108 2.75 -8.67 -4.19
C THR A 108 3.30 -7.69 -3.16
N VAL A 109 4.31 -8.11 -2.40
CA VAL A 109 5.11 -7.21 -1.56
C VAL A 109 5.97 -6.33 -2.46
N PHE A 110 5.93 -5.01 -2.25
CA PHE A 110 6.68 -4.06 -3.07
C PHE A 110 7.38 -2.95 -2.27
N GLY A 111 7.32 -3.00 -0.94
CA GLY A 111 8.05 -2.08 -0.07
C GLY A 111 7.88 -2.36 1.41
N LYS A 112 8.47 -1.50 2.23
CA LYS A 112 8.39 -1.56 3.69
C LYS A 112 8.51 -0.17 4.30
N VAL A 113 7.75 0.08 5.37
CA VAL A 113 7.90 1.26 6.21
C VAL A 113 9.26 1.23 6.91
N THR A 114 10.04 2.29 6.74
CA THR A 114 11.35 2.48 7.38
C THR A 114 11.30 3.48 8.54
N GLU A 115 10.39 4.45 8.50
CA GLU A 115 10.13 5.42 9.57
C GLU A 115 8.62 5.71 9.64
N GLY A 116 8.10 6.01 10.83
CA GLY A 116 6.69 6.34 11.04
C GLY A 116 5.77 5.14 11.28
N MET A 117 6.26 4.04 11.84
CA MET A 117 5.38 2.90 12.21
C MET A 117 4.41 3.24 13.34
N ASP A 118 4.79 4.18 14.22
CA ASP A 118 3.92 4.79 15.24
C ASP A 118 2.80 5.61 14.60
N VAL A 119 3.09 6.33 13.52
CA VAL A 119 2.05 7.00 12.70
C VAL A 119 1.12 5.96 12.08
N VAL A 120 1.66 4.89 11.50
CA VAL A 120 0.85 3.78 10.94
C VAL A 120 -0.08 3.20 12.00
N ASP A 121 0.41 2.98 13.23
CA ASP A 121 -0.38 2.44 14.35
C ASP A 121 -1.58 3.32 14.74
N ASN A 122 -1.52 4.63 14.48
CA ASN A 122 -2.61 5.57 14.75
C ASN A 122 -3.61 5.73 13.59
N ILE A 123 -3.33 5.16 12.41
CA ILE A 123 -4.25 5.18 11.28
C ILE A 123 -5.56 4.48 11.65
N VAL A 124 -6.68 5.14 11.35
CA VAL A 124 -8.04 4.60 11.50
C VAL A 124 -8.79 4.65 10.17
N ASN A 125 -9.96 4.02 10.11
CA ASN A 125 -10.82 4.12 8.94
C ASN A 125 -11.15 5.58 8.64
N GLY A 126 -10.84 6.02 7.43
CA GLY A 126 -11.06 7.38 6.96
C GLY A 126 -9.86 8.31 7.10
N THR A 127 -8.78 7.92 7.79
CA THR A 127 -7.55 8.74 7.87
C THR A 127 -7.07 9.11 6.47
N GLY A 128 -6.92 10.42 6.25
CA GLY A 128 -6.53 11.00 4.97
C GLY A 128 -5.03 10.88 4.68
N ILE A 129 -4.71 10.62 3.42
CA ILE A 129 -3.39 10.77 2.82
C ILE A 129 -3.33 12.19 2.28
N THR A 130 -2.52 13.05 2.90
CA THR A 130 -2.44 14.45 2.50
C THR A 130 -1.51 14.65 1.31
N LYS A 131 -0.42 13.86 1.24
CA LYS A 131 0.51 13.90 0.11
C LYS A 131 1.35 12.63 0.00
N VAL A 132 1.61 12.18 -1.23
CA VAL A 132 2.62 11.15 -1.49
C VAL A 132 3.68 11.71 -2.44
N SER A 133 4.96 11.49 -2.11
CA SER A 133 6.10 11.89 -2.93
C SER A 133 7.14 10.77 -2.99
N VAL A 134 7.84 10.70 -4.11
CA VAL A 134 9.01 9.83 -4.28
C VAL A 134 10.24 10.67 -3.99
N LEU A 135 11.06 10.22 -3.04
CA LEU A 135 12.33 10.86 -2.74
C LEU A 135 13.36 10.50 -3.83
N PRO A 136 14.28 11.43 -4.16
CA PRO A 136 15.35 11.21 -5.14
C PRO A 136 16.33 10.11 -4.72
#